data_AF-A0A524L4G3-F1
#
_entry.id   AF-A0A524L4G3-F1
#
_cell.length_a   1.000
_cell.length_b   1.000
_cell.length_c   1.000
_cell.angle_alpha   90.00
_cell.angle_beta   90.00
_cell.angle_gamma   90.00
#
_symmetry.space_group_name_H-M   'P 1'
#
loop_
_entity.id
_entity.type
_entity.pdbx_description
1 polymer ?
#
loop_
_entity_poly.entity_id
_entity_poly.type
_entity_poly.pdbx_seq_one_letter_code
_entity_poly.pdbx_strand_id
1 'polypeptide(L)' 'MNNRSGCLMGLLKLFFLDKLFDWLQARFGFGRGCSGCGCGVIFLIIFLILAGSIIFGTDWFRLF' A
#
# COMPACT_ATOMS: atom_id res chain seq x y z
N MET A 1 21.65 15.14 -2.36
CA MET A 1 20.65 14.68 -3.35
C MET A 1 19.29 14.57 -2.66
N ASN A 2 18.45 15.61 -2.73
CA ASN A 2 17.15 15.72 -2.04
C ASN A 2 16.07 14.90 -2.80
N ASN A 3 16.16 13.57 -2.79
CA ASN A 3 15.13 12.67 -3.34
C ASN A 3 14.10 12.25 -2.27
N ARG A 4 13.71 13.17 -1.37
CA ARG A 4 12.58 12.90 -0.46
C ARG A 4 11.32 13.12 -1.29
N SER A 5 10.53 12.07 -1.51
CA SER A 5 9.28 12.17 -2.25
C SER A 5 8.36 13.16 -1.52
N GLY A 6 7.90 14.22 -2.19
CA GLY A 6 7.01 15.22 -1.58
C GLY A 6 5.63 14.64 -1.21
N CYS A 7 4.87 15.36 -0.39
CA CYS A 7 3.55 14.94 0.11
C CYS A 7 2.59 14.44 -0.98
N LEU A 8 2.54 15.13 -2.13
CA LEU A 8 1.67 14.78 -3.26
C LEU A 8 2.10 13.46 -3.95
N MET A 9 3.42 13.23 -4.02
CA MET A 9 3.99 11.99 -4.56
C MET A 9 3.76 10.81 -3.61
N GLY A 10 3.81 11.05 -2.29
CA GLY A 10 3.47 10.07 -1.26
C GLY A 10 1.99 9.67 -1.30
N LEU A 11 1.08 10.66 -1.40
CA LEU A 11 -0.37 10.41 -1.55
C LEU A 11 -0.68 9.61 -2.81
N LEU A 12 -0.04 9.94 -3.93
CA LEU A 12 -0.28 9.24 -5.19
C LEU A 12 0.22 7.79 -5.15
N LYS A 13 1.37 7.53 -4.50
CA LYS A 13 1.85 6.17 -4.24
C LYS A 13 0.92 5.38 -3.34
N LEU A 14 0.43 5.98 -2.25
CA LEU A 14 -0.51 5.35 -1.33
C LEU A 14 -1.82 5.00 -2.05
N PHE A 15 -2.37 5.95 -2.82
CA PHE A 15 -3.60 5.74 -3.58
C PHE A 15 -3.46 4.63 -4.63
N PHE A 16 -2.33 4.59 -5.34
CA PHE A 16 -2.09 3.54 -6.33
C PHE A 16 -1.91 2.17 -5.67
N LEU A 17 -1.23 2.13 -4.52
CA LEU A 17 -1.06 0.91 -3.74
C LEU A 17 -2.41 0.39 -3.22
N ASP A 18 -3.25 1.26 -2.67
CA ASP A 18 -4.58 0.93 -2.14
C ASP A 18 -5.49 0.36 -3.25
N LYS A 19 -5.54 1.03 -4.42
CA LYS A 19 -6.26 0.54 -5.61
C LYS A 19 -5.76 -0.81 -6.12
N LEU A 20 -4.45 -1.01 -6.15
CA LEU A 20 -3.84 -2.27 -6.60
C LEU A 20 -4.16 -3.40 -5.62
N PHE A 21 -4.08 -3.11 -4.31
CA PHE A 21 -4.40 -4.07 -3.27
C PHE A 21 -5.88 -4.41 -3.23
N ASP A 22 -6.79 -3.45 -3.34
CA ASP A 22 -8.23 -3.70 -3.43
C ASP A 22 -8.56 -4.61 -4.64
N TRP A 23 -7.95 -4.36 -5.80
CA TRP A 23 -8.12 -5.21 -6.98
C TRP A 23 -7.56 -6.63 -6.76
N LEU A 24 -6.36 -6.74 -6.18
CA LEU A 24 -5.75 -8.04 -5.88
C LEU A 24 -6.53 -8.80 -4.82
N GLN A 25 -7.02 -8.11 -3.80
CA GLN A 25 -7.80 -8.66 -2.70
C GLN A 25 -9.22 -9.01 -3.17
N ALA A 26 -9.79 -8.35 -4.16
CA ALA A 26 -11.05 -8.76 -4.80
C ALA A 26 -10.87 -9.94 -5.77
N ARG A 27 -9.68 -10.11 -6.36
CA ARG A 27 -9.38 -11.18 -7.33
C ARG A 27 -8.85 -12.46 -6.67
N PHE A 28 -8.01 -12.31 -5.64
CA PHE A 28 -7.30 -13.38 -4.93
C PHE A 28 -7.62 -13.46 -3.43
N GLY A 29 -8.06 -12.36 -2.81
CA GLY A 29 -8.45 -12.32 -1.41
C GLY A 29 -9.95 -12.58 -1.22
N PHE A 30 -10.33 -12.96 0.01
CA PHE A 30 -11.69 -13.02 0.54
C PHE A 30 -12.83 -13.34 -0.45
N GLY A 31 -13.22 -14.61 -0.53
CA GLY A 31 -14.51 -15.01 -1.13
C GLY A 31 -14.48 -16.20 -2.08
N ARG A 32 -13.29 -16.74 -2.43
CA ARG A 32 -13.16 -17.95 -3.26
C ARG A 32 -12.42 -19.08 -2.52
N GLY A 33 -13.13 -19.77 -1.62
CA GLY A 33 -12.73 -21.07 -1.06
C GLY A 33 -11.60 -21.08 -0.01
N CYS A 34 -11.20 -22.30 0.40
CA CYS A 34 -10.35 -22.68 1.56
C CYS A 34 -8.98 -21.97 1.71
N SER A 35 -8.55 -21.16 0.74
CA SER A 35 -7.35 -20.30 0.79
C SER A 35 -7.64 -18.84 1.20
N GLY A 36 -8.89 -18.51 1.52
CA GLY A 36 -9.34 -17.13 1.80
C GLY A 36 -8.80 -16.52 3.11
N CYS A 37 -8.52 -17.32 4.15
CA CYS A 37 -8.00 -16.80 5.42
C CYS A 37 -6.49 -16.56 5.41
N GLY A 38 -5.70 -17.31 4.62
CA GLY A 38 -4.23 -17.22 4.62
C GLY A 38 -3.69 -16.20 3.62
N CYS A 39 -4.10 -16.30 2.36
CA CYS A 39 -3.58 -15.43 1.29
C CYS A 39 -4.02 -13.96 1.49
N GLY A 40 -5.26 -13.72 1.94
CA GLY A 40 -5.74 -12.36 2.22
C GLY A 40 -4.95 -11.66 3.32
N VAL A 41 -4.55 -12.38 4.38
CA VAL A 41 -3.76 -11.83 5.49
C VAL A 41 -2.33 -11.52 5.06
N ILE A 42 -1.71 -12.38 4.24
CA ILE A 42 -0.36 -12.15 3.69
C ILE A 42 -0.35 -10.86 2.87
N PHE A 43 -1.34 -10.66 2.00
CA PHE A 43 -1.46 -9.42 1.24
C PHE A 43 -1.64 -8.20 2.16
N LEU A 44 -2.49 -8.28 3.18
CA LEU A 44 -2.63 -7.20 4.16
C LEU A 44 -1.30 -6.82 4.85
N ILE A 45 -0.50 -7.81 5.24
CA ILE A 45 0.81 -7.55 5.87
C ILE A 45 1.76 -6.85 4.89
N ILE A 46 1.83 -7.31 3.65
CA ILE A 46 2.66 -6.69 2.61
C ILE A 46 2.21 -5.24 2.37
N PHE A 47 0.90 -5.00 2.27
CA PHE A 47 0.35 -3.65 2.13
C PHE A 47 0.79 -2.74 3.28
N LEU A 48 0.71 -3.23 4.52
CA LEU A 48 1.05 -2.45 5.72
C LEU A 48 2.54 -2.08 5.76
N ILE A 49 3.43 -3.00 5.33
CA ILE A 49 4.87 -2.73 5.23
C ILE A 49 5.17 -1.69 4.14
N LEU A 50 4.54 -1.81 2.95
CA LEU A 50 4.74 -0.84 1.87
C LEU A 50 4.14 0.53 2.21
N ALA A 51 2.93 0.57 2.76
CA ALA A 51 2.27 1.80 3.21
C ALA A 51 3.10 2.46 4.32
N GLY A 52 3.58 1.70 5.31
CA GLY A 52 4.49 2.19 6.34
C GLY A 52 5.78 2.74 5.75
N SER A 53 6.38 2.06 4.76
CA SER A 53 7.59 2.52 4.09
C SER A 53 7.38 3.81 3.30
N ILE A 54 6.21 3.98 2.67
CA ILE A 54 5.85 5.23 1.98
C ILE A 54 5.59 6.34 2.99
N ILE A 55 4.86 6.07 4.08
CA ILE A 55 4.56 7.05 5.12
C ILE A 55 5.83 7.52 5.83
N PHE A 56 6.73 6.62 6.24
CA PHE A 56 8.01 6.98 6.88
C PHE A 56 9.04 7.55 5.90
N GLY A 57 8.96 7.20 4.61
CA GLY A 57 9.84 7.71 3.56
C GLY A 57 9.39 9.04 2.94
N THR A 58 8.19 9.52 3.28
CA THR A 58 7.63 10.79 2.78
C THR A 58 7.78 11.86 3.86
N ASP A 59 8.37 13.00 3.51
CA ASP A 59 8.40 14.16 4.41
C ASP A 59 7.06 14.90 4.34
N TRP A 60 6.10 14.54 5.20
CA TRP A 60 4.76 15.13 5.25
C TRP A 60 4.75 16.64 5.49
N PHE A 61 5.76 17.15 6.21
CA PHE A 61 5.92 18.57 6.50
C PHE A 61 6.67 19.35 5.41
N ARG A 62 7.12 18.66 4.35
CA ARG A 62 7.86 19.28 3.26
C ARG A 62 6.98 19.25 2.01
N LEU A 63 6.29 20.37 1.78
CA LEU A 63 5.44 20.59 0.60
C LEU A 63 6.25 20.75 -0.71
N PHE A 64 7.59 20.90 -0.62
CA PHE A 64 8.52 21.09 -1.74
C PHE A 64 9.87 20.37 -1.53
#